data_AF-A0A7V2TV20-F1
#
_entry.id   AF-A0A7V2TV20-F1
#
_cell.length_a   1.000
_cell.length_b   1.000
_cell.length_c   1.000
_cell.angle_alpha   90.00
_cell.angle_beta   90.00
_cell.angle_gamma   90.00
#
_symmetry.space_group_name_H-M   'P 1'
#
loop_
_entity.id
_entity.type
_entity.pdbx_description
1 polymer ?
#
loop_
_entity_poly.entity_id
_entity_poly.type
_entity_poly.pdbx_seq_one_letter_code
_entity_poly.pdbx_strand_id
1 'polypeptide(L)'
;MLSSEEIVRTVEMLKNENLDVRTVTLGISLRDCAGPSTDDLCGRVRRKIRERARDLVPACERIATKYGIPIVNKRLAVTPIAAVAESLEPGDFLRVARTLDEAAAEVAVNFVGGYSALVQKGFTKGDRNLVETIPEVLAGTER
;
A
#
# COMPACT_ATOMS: atom_id res chain seq x y z
N MET A 1 8.48 -19.42 -17.55
CA MET A 1 8.93 -19.86 -16.21
C MET A 1 10.43 -19.70 -16.17
N LEU A 2 10.99 -19.34 -15.01
CA LEU A 2 12.45 -19.26 -14.84
C LEU A 2 13.04 -20.67 -14.87
N SER A 3 14.17 -20.84 -15.57
CA SER A 3 14.94 -22.08 -15.62
C SER A 3 15.81 -22.24 -14.37
N SER A 4 16.19 -23.48 -14.04
CA SER A 4 17.09 -23.75 -12.91
C SER A 4 18.44 -23.05 -13.05
N GLU A 5 18.94 -22.90 -14.28
CA GLU A 5 20.21 -22.22 -14.57
C GLU A 5 20.14 -20.73 -14.23
N GLU A 6 19.04 -20.05 -14.59
CA GLU A 6 18.81 -18.64 -14.23
C GLU A 6 18.72 -18.43 -12.72
N ILE A 7 18.08 -19.36 -12.01
CA ILE A 7 17.99 -19.32 -10.54
C ILE A 7 19.37 -19.46 -9.90
N VAL A 8 20.17 -20.44 -10.34
CA VAL A 8 21.53 -20.66 -9.83
C VAL A 8 22.41 -19.43 -10.08
N ARG A 9 22.39 -18.88 -11.30
CA ARG A 9 23.15 -17.68 -11.65
C ARG A 9 22.76 -16.48 -10.79
N THR A 10 21.47 -16.31 -10.51
CA THR A 10 21.00 -15.23 -9.63
C THR A 10 21.51 -15.41 -8.20
N VAL A 11 21.49 -16.64 -7.68
CA VAL A 11 22.04 -16.94 -6.34
C VAL A 11 23.54 -16.68 -6.28
N GLU A 12 24.28 -17.00 -7.34
CA GLU A 12 25.72 -16.69 -7.43
C GLU A 12 25.98 -15.20 -7.46
N MET A 13 25.23 -14.43 -8.26
CA MET A 13 25.32 -12.96 -8.27
C MET A 13 25.07 -12.37 -6.87
N LEU A 14 24.02 -12.83 -6.18
CA LEU A 14 23.67 -12.35 -4.85
C LEU A 14 24.74 -12.67 -3.77
N LYS A 15 25.54 -13.73 -3.97
CA LYS A 15 26.63 -14.10 -3.07
C LYS A 15 27.92 -13.33 -3.34
N ASN A 16 28.21 -13.07 -4.61
CA ASN A 16 29.46 -12.48 -5.05
C ASN A 16 29.39 -10.94 -5.10
N GLU A 17 28.18 -10.38 -5.18
CA GLU A 17 27.92 -8.94 -5.26
C GLU A 17 27.17 -8.44 -4.02
N ASN A 18 27.45 -7.21 -3.56
CA ASN A 18 26.81 -6.59 -2.41
C ASN A 18 25.45 -5.95 -2.76
N LEU A 19 24.48 -6.77 -3.16
CA LEU A 19 23.16 -6.31 -3.60
C LEU A 19 22.17 -6.15 -2.44
N ASP A 20 21.28 -5.15 -2.57
CA ASP A 20 20.15 -4.93 -1.67
C ASP A 20 18.82 -4.83 -2.42
N VAL A 21 17.72 -5.10 -1.71
CA VAL A 21 16.37 -4.85 -2.22
C VAL A 21 15.84 -3.56 -1.59
N ARG A 22 15.78 -2.50 -2.40
CA ARG A 22 15.25 -1.19 -2.01
C ARG A 22 13.84 -1.25 -1.44
N THR A 23 12.93 -2.00 -2.07
CA THR A 23 11.54 -2.11 -1.61
C THR A 23 10.87 -3.37 -2.13
N VAL A 24 10.01 -3.96 -1.29
CA VAL A 24 8.98 -4.90 -1.73
C VAL A 24 7.63 -4.23 -1.54
N THR A 25 6.82 -4.18 -2.59
CA THR A 25 5.51 -3.53 -2.55
C THR A 25 4.41 -4.55 -2.79
N LEU A 26 3.43 -4.63 -1.89
CA LEU A 26 2.22 -5.40 -2.09
C LEU A 26 1.09 -4.49 -2.60
N GLY A 27 0.61 -4.78 -3.80
CA GLY A 27 -0.55 -4.13 -4.39
C GLY A 27 -1.85 -4.73 -3.86
N ILE A 28 -2.76 -3.90 -3.33
CA ILE A 28 -4.07 -4.34 -2.84
C ILE A 28 -5.18 -3.55 -3.56
N SER A 29 -6.01 -4.26 -4.31
CA SER A 29 -7.23 -3.67 -4.88
C SER A 29 -8.24 -3.37 -3.78
N LEU A 30 -8.78 -2.15 -3.73
CA LEU A 30 -9.81 -1.73 -2.77
C LEU A 30 -11.17 -1.48 -3.43
N ARG A 31 -11.34 -1.78 -4.73
CA ARG A 31 -12.61 -1.50 -5.45
C ARG A 31 -13.82 -2.20 -4.83
N ASP A 32 -13.65 -3.40 -4.30
CA ASP A 32 -14.67 -4.18 -3.59
C ASP A 32 -14.93 -3.70 -2.15
N CYS A 33 -14.12 -2.76 -1.66
CA CYS A 33 -14.32 -2.13 -0.36
C CYS A 33 -15.29 -0.95 -0.45
N ALA A 34 -15.58 -0.42 -1.65
CA ALA A 34 -16.56 0.63 -1.87
C ALA A 34 -17.91 0.28 -1.20
N GLY A 35 -18.50 1.26 -0.53
CA GLY A 35 -19.70 1.07 0.29
C GLY A 35 -20.52 2.35 0.40
N PRO A 36 -21.74 2.26 0.95
CA PRO A 36 -22.67 3.39 1.04
C PRO A 36 -22.26 4.41 2.10
N SER A 37 -21.41 4.03 3.05
CA SER A 37 -20.95 4.87 4.15
C SER A 37 -19.44 4.78 4.34
N THR A 38 -18.87 5.81 4.96
CA THR A 38 -17.46 5.89 5.34
C THR A 38 -17.07 4.77 6.31
N ASP A 39 -17.97 4.41 7.23
CA ASP A 39 -17.72 3.36 8.23
C ASP A 39 -17.62 1.98 7.55
N ASP A 40 -18.52 1.70 6.61
CA ASP A 40 -18.48 0.47 5.81
C ASP A 40 -17.19 0.36 5.00
N LEU A 41 -16.81 1.46 4.35
CA LEU A 41 -15.58 1.55 3.57
C LEU A 41 -14.35 1.29 4.45
N CYS A 42 -14.22 2.03 5.53
CA CYS A 42 -13.07 1.94 6.44
C CYS A 42 -12.97 0.54 7.06
N GLY A 43 -14.08 -0.04 7.49
CA GLY A 43 -14.12 -1.40 8.03
C GLY A 43 -13.67 -2.46 7.02
N ARG A 44 -14.10 -2.34 5.75
CA ARG A 44 -13.68 -3.25 4.67
C ARG A 44 -12.20 -3.08 4.32
N VAL A 45 -11.73 -1.84 4.17
CA VAL A 45 -10.33 -1.52 3.88
C VAL A 45 -9.41 -2.08 4.95
N ARG A 46 -9.69 -1.78 6.23
CA ARG A 46 -8.88 -2.25 7.37
C ARG A 46 -8.79 -3.77 7.38
N ARG A 47 -9.93 -4.46 7.28
CA ARG A 47 -9.98 -5.93 7.24
C ARG A 47 -9.18 -6.49 6.07
N LYS A 48 -9.37 -5.95 4.87
CA LYS A 48 -8.70 -6.44 3.66
C LYS A 48 -7.19 -6.25 3.72
N ILE A 49 -6.71 -5.09 4.21
CA ILE A 49 -5.27 -4.85 4.38
C ILE A 49 -4.69 -5.83 5.39
N ARG A 50 -5.31 -6.00 6.57
CA ARG A 50 -4.87 -6.98 7.58
C ARG A 50 -4.77 -8.39 7.00
N GLU A 51 -5.83 -8.87 6.34
CA GLU A 51 -5.88 -10.22 5.79
C GLU A 51 -4.83 -10.46 4.70
N ARG A 52 -4.58 -9.48 3.84
CA ARG A 52 -3.69 -9.63 2.68
C ARG A 52 -2.23 -9.33 2.97
N ALA A 53 -1.95 -8.45 3.93
CA ALA A 53 -0.61 -7.98 4.22
C ALA A 53 0.01 -8.57 5.50
N ARG A 54 -0.74 -9.32 6.32
CA ARG A 54 -0.22 -9.91 7.59
C ARG A 54 1.10 -10.67 7.47
N ASP A 55 1.30 -11.35 6.34
CA ASP A 55 2.47 -12.22 6.13
C ASP A 55 3.60 -11.52 5.36
N LEU A 56 3.40 -10.26 4.91
CA LEU A 56 4.35 -9.54 4.06
C LEU A 56 5.68 -9.32 4.78
N VAL A 57 5.65 -8.66 5.94
CA VAL A 57 6.87 -8.35 6.71
C VAL A 57 7.57 -9.63 7.18
N PRO A 58 6.88 -10.62 7.80
CA PRO A 58 7.52 -11.88 8.17
C PRO A 58 8.12 -12.63 6.99
N ALA A 59 7.47 -12.63 5.81
CA ALA A 59 8.02 -13.26 4.62
C ALA A 59 9.29 -12.56 4.14
N CYS A 60 9.28 -11.22 4.09
CA CYS A 60 10.45 -10.43 3.75
C CYS A 60 11.63 -10.69 4.72
N GLU A 61 11.38 -10.73 6.02
CA GLU A 61 12.42 -11.00 7.03
C GLU A 61 13.01 -12.41 6.90
N ARG A 62 12.18 -13.42 6.66
CA ARG A 62 12.65 -14.79 6.40
C ARG A 62 13.53 -14.86 5.15
N ILE A 63 13.12 -14.19 4.07
CA ILE A 63 13.89 -14.14 2.82
C ILE A 63 15.22 -13.42 3.06
N ALA A 64 15.19 -12.26 3.71
CA ALA A 64 16.38 -11.48 4.02
C ALA A 64 17.39 -12.29 4.84
N THR A 65 16.91 -12.99 5.87
CA THR A 65 17.75 -13.85 6.73
C THR A 65 18.31 -15.04 5.95
N LYS A 66 17.47 -15.72 5.15
CA LYS A 66 17.87 -16.93 4.41
C LYS A 66 18.95 -16.66 3.37
N TYR A 67 18.87 -15.53 2.69
CA TYR A 67 19.78 -15.20 1.58
C TYR A 67 20.83 -14.14 1.94
N GLY A 68 20.79 -13.57 3.14
CA GLY A 68 21.72 -12.52 3.56
C GLY A 68 21.54 -11.19 2.83
N ILE A 69 20.36 -10.93 2.26
CA ILE A 69 20.09 -9.75 1.43
C ILE A 69 19.15 -8.81 2.20
N PRO A 70 19.56 -7.57 2.48
CA PRO A 70 18.70 -6.64 3.19
C PRO A 70 17.51 -6.22 2.31
N ILE A 71 16.31 -6.26 2.89
CA ILE A 71 15.10 -5.68 2.31
C ILE A 71 14.78 -4.39 3.07
N VAL A 72 15.12 -3.26 2.46
CA VAL A 72 15.11 -1.94 3.13
C VAL A 72 13.68 -1.50 3.45
N ASN A 73 12.76 -1.58 2.49
CA ASN A 73 11.37 -1.14 2.67
C ASN A 73 10.35 -2.24 2.34
N LYS A 74 9.25 -2.24 3.09
CA LYS A 74 8.03 -3.01 2.81
C LYS A 74 6.90 -1.99 2.68
N ARG A 75 6.21 -1.99 1.55
CA ARG A 75 5.22 -0.96 1.20
C ARG A 75 3.91 -1.59 0.77
N LEU A 76 2.82 -0.87 0.98
CA LEU A 76 1.54 -1.13 0.35
C LEU A 76 1.29 -0.12 -0.76
N ALA A 77 0.63 -0.57 -1.82
CA ALA A 77 0.06 0.29 -2.84
C ALA A 77 -1.40 -0.09 -3.06
N VAL A 78 -2.32 0.87 -2.90
CA VAL A 78 -3.75 0.64 -3.02
C VAL A 78 -4.36 1.28 -4.26
N THR A 79 -5.59 0.89 -4.57
CA THR A 79 -6.38 1.57 -5.62
C THR A 79 -6.51 3.07 -5.31
N PRO A 80 -6.45 3.97 -6.30
CA PRO A 80 -6.65 5.40 -6.09
C PRO A 80 -7.88 5.69 -5.24
N ILE A 81 -7.67 6.31 -4.08
CA ILE A 81 -8.74 6.51 -3.09
C ILE A 81 -9.86 7.38 -3.62
N ALA A 82 -9.58 8.34 -4.52
CA ALA A 82 -10.62 9.14 -5.18
C ALA A 82 -11.68 8.25 -5.86
N ALA A 83 -11.25 7.18 -6.53
CA ALA A 83 -12.16 6.26 -7.23
C ALA A 83 -12.91 5.30 -6.28
N VAL A 84 -12.39 5.07 -5.08
CA VAL A 84 -12.96 4.15 -4.08
C VAL A 84 -13.94 4.88 -3.16
N ALA A 85 -13.66 6.15 -2.87
CA ALA A 85 -14.44 7.03 -2.00
C ALA A 85 -15.27 8.08 -2.77
N GLU A 86 -15.49 7.88 -4.07
CA GLU A 86 -16.16 8.84 -4.98
C GLU A 86 -17.51 9.35 -4.44
N SER A 87 -18.27 8.49 -3.76
CA SER A 87 -19.59 8.83 -3.22
C SER A 87 -19.57 9.55 -1.87
N LEU A 88 -18.39 9.73 -1.25
CA LEU A 88 -18.24 10.28 0.10
C LEU A 88 -18.02 11.80 0.10
N GLU A 89 -18.21 12.42 1.26
CA GLU A 89 -18.01 13.85 1.47
C GLU A 89 -16.54 14.16 1.84
N PRO A 90 -16.06 15.41 1.69
CA PRO A 90 -14.66 15.76 1.95
C PRO A 90 -14.15 15.32 3.33
N GLY A 91 -14.94 15.49 4.39
CA GLY A 91 -14.54 15.11 5.75
C GLY A 91 -14.33 13.60 5.94
N ASP A 92 -14.91 12.78 5.07
CA ASP A 92 -14.75 11.32 5.12
C ASP A 92 -13.40 10.87 4.58
N PHE A 93 -12.80 11.62 3.65
CA PHE A 93 -11.51 11.29 3.06
C PHE A 93 -10.39 11.28 4.11
N LEU A 94 -10.46 12.18 5.11
CA LEU A 94 -9.54 12.18 6.25
C LEU A 94 -9.66 10.88 7.07
N ARG A 95 -10.88 10.38 7.26
CA ARG A 95 -11.13 9.13 8.00
C ARG A 95 -10.59 7.92 7.23
N VAL A 96 -10.76 7.93 5.90
CA VAL A 96 -10.19 6.89 5.02
C VAL A 96 -8.66 6.91 5.08
N ALA A 97 -8.03 8.09 5.00
CA ALA A 97 -6.58 8.21 5.09
C ALA A 97 -6.03 7.69 6.42
N ARG A 98 -6.64 8.11 7.55
CA ARG A 98 -6.27 7.59 8.88
C ARG A 98 -6.44 6.08 8.97
N THR A 99 -7.51 5.53 8.38
CA THR A 99 -7.72 4.08 8.35
C THR A 99 -6.62 3.35 7.57
N LEU A 100 -6.12 3.93 6.47
CA LEU A 100 -5.00 3.37 5.72
C LEU A 100 -3.71 3.39 6.55
N ASP A 101 -3.41 4.50 7.21
CA ASP A 101 -2.22 4.67 8.07
C ASP A 101 -2.24 3.69 9.25
N GLU A 102 -3.37 3.59 9.95
CA GLU A 102 -3.57 2.63 11.04
C GLU A 102 -3.41 1.18 10.57
N ALA A 103 -4.02 0.83 9.43
CA ALA A 103 -3.91 -0.52 8.88
C ALA A 103 -2.49 -0.85 8.42
N ALA A 104 -1.77 0.13 7.86
CA ALA A 104 -0.38 0.02 7.48
C ALA A 104 0.54 -0.16 8.70
N ALA A 105 0.29 0.60 9.77
CA ALA A 105 1.01 0.48 11.03
C ALA A 105 0.87 -0.91 11.64
N GLU A 106 -0.35 -1.45 11.64
CA GLU A 106 -0.64 -2.76 12.23
C GLU A 106 0.03 -3.93 11.51
N VAL A 107 0.17 -3.84 10.18
CA VAL A 107 0.92 -4.85 9.40
C VAL A 107 2.42 -4.53 9.29
N ALA A 108 2.89 -3.54 10.06
CA ALA A 108 4.29 -3.13 10.18
C ALA A 108 4.98 -2.74 8.85
N VAL A 109 4.22 -2.20 7.88
CA VAL A 109 4.82 -1.67 6.65
C VAL A 109 5.34 -0.25 6.86
N ASN A 110 6.33 0.14 6.05
CA ASN A 110 6.92 1.46 6.11
C ASN A 110 6.02 2.54 5.51
N PHE A 111 5.33 2.22 4.41
CA PHE A 111 4.51 3.18 3.68
C PHE A 111 3.24 2.58 3.09
N VAL A 112 2.18 3.38 2.97
CA VAL A 112 0.98 3.05 2.19
C VAL A 112 0.72 4.11 1.12
N GLY A 113 1.02 3.75 -0.13
CA GLY A 113 0.70 4.58 -1.29
C GLY A 113 -0.71 4.31 -1.81
N GLY A 114 -1.33 5.30 -2.43
CA GLY A 114 -2.61 5.15 -3.13
C GLY A 114 -3.65 6.21 -2.77
N TYR A 115 -3.37 7.07 -1.78
CA TYR A 115 -4.10 8.33 -1.58
C TYR A 115 -3.85 9.27 -2.76
N SER A 116 -4.59 9.04 -3.84
CA SER A 116 -4.30 9.58 -5.17
C SER A 116 -5.56 9.65 -6.02
N ALA A 117 -5.51 10.51 -7.04
CA ALA A 117 -6.56 10.76 -8.01
C ALA A 117 -5.98 10.72 -9.43
N LEU A 118 -6.82 10.45 -10.44
CA LEU A 118 -6.44 10.39 -11.85
C LEU A 118 -7.23 11.44 -12.65
N VAL A 119 -6.66 12.64 -12.75
CA VAL A 119 -7.38 13.85 -13.18
C VAL A 119 -7.07 14.31 -14.61
N GLN A 120 -6.46 13.45 -15.43
CA GLN A 120 -5.95 13.81 -16.75
C GLN A 120 -7.05 14.28 -17.72
N LYS A 121 -8.31 13.96 -17.44
CA LYS A 121 -9.49 14.33 -18.26
C LYS A 121 -10.48 15.22 -17.52
N GLY A 122 -10.02 15.91 -16.47
CA GLY A 122 -10.87 16.68 -15.57
C GLY A 122 -11.07 15.98 -14.24
N PHE A 123 -11.81 16.65 -13.35
CA PHE A 123 -12.04 16.21 -11.98
C PHE A 123 -13.46 15.71 -11.79
N THR A 124 -13.60 14.55 -11.14
CA THR A 124 -14.86 14.12 -10.53
C THR A 124 -15.07 14.79 -9.17
N LYS A 125 -16.18 14.48 -8.48
CA LYS A 125 -16.41 14.93 -7.11
C LYS A 125 -15.35 14.33 -6.17
N GLY A 126 -15.12 13.03 -6.29
CA GLY A 126 -14.13 12.31 -5.51
C GLY A 126 -12.71 12.84 -5.71
N ASP A 127 -12.35 13.18 -6.94
CA ASP A 127 -11.03 13.75 -7.25
C ASP A 127 -10.80 15.09 -6.54
N ARG A 128 -11.79 16.01 -6.57
CA ARG A 128 -11.70 17.31 -5.89
C ARG A 128 -11.59 17.13 -4.39
N ASN A 129 -12.47 16.31 -3.81
CA ASN A 129 -12.48 16.03 -2.38
C ASN A 129 -11.14 15.45 -1.92
N LEU A 130 -10.53 14.55 -2.70
CA LEU A 130 -9.22 14.01 -2.39
C LEU A 130 -8.14 15.09 -2.42
N VAL A 131 -8.09 15.89 -3.50
CA VAL A 131 -7.04 16.91 -3.65
C VAL A 131 -7.12 17.99 -2.59
N GLU A 132 -8.32 18.45 -2.25
CA GLU A 132 -8.56 19.46 -1.21
C GLU A 132 -8.11 18.99 0.19
N THR A 133 -8.16 17.68 0.44
CA THR A 133 -7.81 17.09 1.73
C THR A 133 -6.34 16.63 1.84
N ILE A 134 -5.54 16.69 0.76
CA ILE A 134 -4.11 16.31 0.79
C ILE A 134 -3.33 17.00 1.92
N PRO A 135 -3.45 18.33 2.14
CA PRO A 135 -2.67 19.01 3.17
C PRO A 135 -2.94 18.45 4.58
N GLU A 136 -4.23 18.23 4.89
CA GLU A 136 -4.65 17.71 6.19
C GLU A 136 -4.27 16.25 6.38
N VAL A 137 -4.35 15.43 5.32
CA VAL A 137 -3.90 14.04 5.36
C VAL A 137 -2.40 13.96 5.63
N LEU A 138 -1.58 14.67 4.85
CA LEU A 138 -0.13 14.65 5.03
C LEU A 138 0.33 15.21 6.39
N ALA A 139 -0.47 16.08 7.02
CA ALA A 139 -0.22 16.56 8.38
C ALA A 139 -0.72 15.60 9.48
N GLY A 140 -1.68 14.73 9.16
CA GLY A 140 -2.41 13.89 10.12
C GLY A 140 -2.15 12.39 10.04
N THR A 141 -1.25 11.94 9.16
CA THR A 141 -0.85 10.53 8.98
C THR A 141 0.66 10.40 8.86
N GLU A 142 1.21 9.24 9.22
CA GLU A 142 2.67 9.01 9.25
C GLU A 142 3.22 8.17 8.09
N ARG A 143 2.47 7.17 7.58
CA ARG A 143 2.94 6.13 6.66
C ARG A 143 2.40 6.28 5.23
#